data_AF-A0A3L7R0J3-F1
#
_entry.id   AF-A0A3L7R0J3-F1
#
_cell.length_a   1.000
_cell.length_b   1.000
_cell.length_c   1.000
_cell.angle_alpha   90.00
_cell.angle_beta   90.00
_cell.angle_gamma   90.00
#
_symmetry.space_group_name_H-M   'P 1'
#
loop_
_entity.id
_entity.type
_entity.pdbx_description
1 polymer ?
#
loop_
_entity_poly.entity_id
_entity_poly.type
_entity_poly.pdbx_seq_one_letter_code
_entity_poly.pdbx_strand_id
1 'polypeptide(L)'
;MKPAHEDRIAEPPYLRAIPRPTQFPLVTAFGCTLLFAGIVTHPFVSIVGALCALVGIIGWFKEVFPHEETEEIPVVDCDVPLDAIVLAPKVVHATPKRRIVPEEIHPYRSGFYGAIAGAVAMAVVACLWGVLDEGSLWMPINLLAGMLVPSVGTASLDALKSFDLSWTIAAVCLHLCMSVMVGMIFVVALPMMPKRPMVAGGILAPILWTGVAWATLHVVNPALEQHISWAWFLGSQCAFGIACGSIITKFNRVRLQVGMSLATRLEVEQSESPRS
;
A
#
# COMPACT_ATOMS: atom_id res chain seq x y z
N MET A 1 39.45 49.44 9.26
CA MET A 1 37.98 49.50 9.17
C MET A 1 37.56 48.36 8.26
N LYS A 2 37.12 47.24 8.83
CA LYS A 2 36.77 45.99 8.13
C LYS A 2 35.28 46.08 7.74
N PRO A 3 34.86 45.75 6.50
CA PRO A 3 33.45 45.83 6.15
C PRO A 3 32.65 44.82 6.96
N ALA A 4 31.44 45.24 7.33
CA ALA A 4 30.50 44.49 8.14
C ALA A 4 30.18 43.14 7.49
N HIS A 5 30.10 42.13 8.34
CA HIS A 5 29.60 40.80 8.00
C HIS A 5 28.15 40.97 7.56
N GLU A 6 27.93 40.95 6.24
CA GLU A 6 26.62 40.90 5.64
C GLU A 6 26.03 39.55 6.03
N ASP A 7 25.16 39.55 7.04
CA ASP A 7 24.39 38.37 7.43
C ASP A 7 23.56 37.95 6.22
N ARG A 8 24.09 37.02 5.41
CA ARG A 8 23.32 36.27 4.43
C ARG A 8 22.26 35.53 5.21
N ILE A 9 21.06 36.11 5.26
CA ILE A 9 19.83 35.38 5.53
C ILE A 9 19.86 34.20 4.57
N ALA A 10 20.03 32.99 5.09
CA ALA A 10 20.05 31.78 4.29
C ALA A 10 18.70 31.69 3.56
N GLU A 11 18.70 32.04 2.26
CA GLU A 11 17.51 31.93 1.43
C GLU A 11 17.05 30.47 1.45
N PRO A 12 15.77 30.19 1.73
CA PRO A 12 15.29 28.82 1.73
C PRO A 12 15.52 28.18 0.35
N PRO A 13 15.97 26.91 0.30
CA PRO A 13 16.48 26.26 -0.92
C PRO A 13 15.46 26.20 -2.07
N TYR A 14 14.17 26.28 -1.76
CA TYR A 14 13.07 26.21 -2.73
C TYR A 14 12.67 27.55 -3.37
N LEU A 15 13.35 28.66 -3.06
CA LEU A 15 13.08 29.95 -3.71
C LEU A 15 13.65 30.03 -5.13
N ARG A 16 14.76 29.33 -5.39
CA ARG A 16 15.50 29.40 -6.67
C ARG A 16 15.70 28.06 -7.35
N ALA A 17 15.28 26.95 -6.73
CA ALA A 17 15.47 25.63 -7.29
C ALA A 17 14.23 24.75 -7.07
N ILE A 18 13.88 23.96 -8.08
CA ILE A 18 12.79 22.98 -8.03
C ILE A 18 13.33 21.56 -8.18
N PRO A 19 12.68 20.53 -7.61
CA PRO A 19 13.11 19.15 -7.82
C PRO A 19 13.14 18.81 -9.30
N ARG A 20 14.25 18.22 -9.75
CA ARG A 20 14.43 17.81 -11.14
C ARG A 20 13.51 16.62 -11.45
N PRO A 21 12.86 16.56 -12.63
CA PRO A 21 12.06 15.40 -13.00
C PRO A 21 12.90 14.10 -13.05
N THR A 22 12.42 13.05 -12.37
CA THR A 22 13.06 11.72 -12.36
C THR A 22 12.21 10.66 -13.04
N GLN A 23 12.87 9.78 -13.80
CA GLN A 23 12.25 8.63 -14.48
C GLN A 23 12.25 7.35 -13.64
N PHE A 24 13.07 7.31 -12.58
CA PHE A 24 13.32 6.07 -11.83
C PHE A 24 12.09 5.45 -11.15
N PRO A 25 11.13 6.22 -10.59
CA PRO A 25 9.90 5.64 -10.05
C PRO A 25 9.10 4.84 -11.09
N LEU A 26 9.05 5.34 -12.34
CA LEU A 26 8.36 4.67 -13.44
C LEU A 26 9.10 3.38 -13.84
N VAL A 27 10.42 3.42 -13.91
CA VAL A 27 11.26 2.25 -14.18
C VAL A 27 11.08 1.18 -13.10
N THR A 28 11.02 1.57 -11.83
CA THR A 28 10.73 0.66 -10.73
C THR A 28 9.36 0.00 -10.89
N ALA A 29 8.31 0.79 -11.13
CA ALA A 29 6.95 0.26 -11.31
C ALA A 29 6.84 -0.70 -12.51
N PHE A 30 7.49 -0.36 -13.62
CA PHE A 30 7.57 -1.22 -14.79
C PHE A 30 8.31 -2.53 -14.48
N GLY A 31 9.45 -2.45 -13.79
CA GLY A 31 10.21 -3.62 -13.34
C GLY A 31 9.40 -4.54 -12.43
N CYS A 32 8.68 -3.98 -11.44
CA CYS A 32 7.78 -4.74 -10.59
C CYS A 32 6.67 -5.44 -11.40
N THR A 33 6.10 -4.74 -12.39
CA THR A 33 5.07 -5.32 -13.26
C THR A 33 5.59 -6.54 -14.02
N LEU A 34 6.77 -6.42 -14.65
CA LEU A 34 7.41 -7.54 -15.36
C LEU A 34 7.82 -8.68 -14.42
N LEU A 35 8.27 -8.34 -13.21
CA LEU A 35 8.65 -9.31 -12.19
C LEU A 35 7.49 -10.28 -11.90
N PHE A 36 6.30 -9.74 -11.67
CA PHE A 36 5.09 -10.53 -11.41
C PHE A 36 4.51 -11.17 -12.68
N ALA A 37 4.52 -10.47 -13.82
CA ALA A 37 4.06 -11.03 -15.09
C ALA A 37 4.88 -12.27 -15.49
N GLY A 38 6.18 -12.28 -15.20
CA GLY A 38 7.05 -13.40 -15.50
C GLY A 38 6.77 -14.67 -14.68
N ILE A 39 6.12 -14.55 -13.52
CA ILE A 39 5.70 -15.71 -12.72
C ILE A 39 4.68 -16.54 -13.50
N VAL A 40 3.80 -15.87 -14.25
CA VAL A 40 2.71 -16.50 -15.01
C VAL A 40 3.13 -16.83 -16.44
N THR A 41 4.12 -16.13 -16.99
CA THR A 41 4.51 -16.24 -18.40
C THR A 41 5.83 -16.99 -18.60
N HIS A 42 6.94 -16.43 -18.11
CA HIS A 42 8.27 -17.00 -18.32
C HIS A 42 9.30 -16.46 -17.31
N PRO A 43 10.16 -17.31 -16.70
CA PRO A 43 11.16 -16.89 -15.70
C PRO A 43 12.09 -15.77 -16.17
N PHE A 44 12.43 -15.75 -17.46
CA PHE A 44 13.26 -14.70 -18.04
C PHE A 44 12.63 -13.30 -17.92
N VAL A 45 11.31 -13.19 -18.06
CA VAL A 45 10.59 -11.91 -17.90
C VAL A 45 10.67 -11.45 -16.45
N SER A 46 10.60 -12.38 -15.48
CA SER A 46 10.78 -12.06 -14.06
C SER A 46 12.19 -11.57 -13.76
N ILE A 47 13.22 -12.18 -14.35
CA ILE A 47 14.63 -11.76 -14.17
C ILE A 47 14.81 -10.33 -14.71
N VAL A 48 14.34 -10.06 -15.92
CA VAL A 48 14.40 -8.71 -16.51
C VAL A 48 13.65 -7.71 -15.63
N GLY A 49 12.46 -8.06 -15.16
CA GLY A 49 11.68 -7.23 -14.24
C GLY A 49 12.40 -6.93 -12.92
N ALA A 50 13.03 -7.95 -12.31
CA ALA A 50 13.82 -7.78 -11.09
C ALA A 50 14.98 -6.79 -11.31
N LEU A 51 15.72 -6.92 -12.42
CA LEU A 51 16.82 -6.02 -12.76
C LEU A 51 16.34 -4.58 -12.97
N CYS A 52 15.25 -4.39 -13.72
CA CYS A 52 14.65 -3.07 -13.91
C CYS A 52 14.21 -2.45 -12.57
N ALA A 53 13.56 -3.23 -11.70
CA ALA A 53 13.11 -2.76 -10.40
C ALA A 53 14.30 -2.32 -9.51
N LEU A 54 15.37 -3.11 -9.49
CA LEU A 54 16.61 -2.81 -8.76
C LEU A 54 17.27 -1.53 -9.26
N VAL A 55 17.47 -1.40 -10.58
CA VAL A 55 18.06 -0.20 -11.19
C VAL A 55 17.21 1.03 -10.89
N GLY A 56 15.87 0.91 -11.01
CA GLY A 56 14.95 1.98 -10.68
C GLY A 56 15.05 2.40 -9.21
N ILE A 57 15.04 1.46 -8.26
CA ILE A 57 15.13 1.78 -6.83
C ILE A 57 16.47 2.44 -6.50
N ILE A 58 17.58 1.89 -6.99
CA ILE A 58 18.92 2.43 -6.71
C ILE A 58 19.06 3.84 -7.31
N GLY A 59 18.60 4.04 -8.56
CA GLY A 59 18.63 5.35 -9.21
C GLY A 59 17.78 6.37 -8.45
N TRP A 60 16.55 5.99 -8.09
CA TRP A 60 15.65 6.87 -7.35
C TRP A 60 16.24 7.28 -6.00
N PHE A 61 16.81 6.34 -5.24
CA PHE A 61 17.42 6.64 -3.96
C PHE A 61 18.63 7.56 -4.09
N LYS A 62 19.43 7.41 -5.14
CA LYS A 62 20.60 8.28 -5.39
C LYS A 62 20.21 9.72 -5.75
N GLU A 63 19.08 9.92 -6.44
CA GLU A 63 18.61 11.26 -6.81
C GLU A 63 17.87 11.97 -5.68
N VAL A 64 17.39 11.24 -4.67
CA VAL A 64 16.65 11.80 -3.53
C VAL A 64 17.52 11.95 -2.28
N PHE A 65 18.43 11.01 -2.03
CA PHE A 65 19.25 10.99 -0.81
C PHE A 65 20.74 11.21 -1.09
N PRO A 66 21.47 11.90 -0.18
CA PRO A 66 20.97 12.60 1.02
C PRO A 66 20.39 13.98 0.73
N HIS A 67 20.61 14.54 -0.46
CA HIS A 67 20.03 15.81 -0.90
C HIS A 67 19.39 15.60 -2.27
N GLU A 68 18.19 16.15 -2.45
CA GLU A 68 17.40 16.03 -3.67
C GLU A 68 18.12 16.72 -4.85
N GLU A 69 18.14 16.10 -6.03
CA GLU A 69 18.56 16.78 -7.25
C GLU A 69 17.56 17.88 -7.62
N THR A 70 18.05 19.12 -7.73
CA THR A 70 17.25 20.29 -8.09
C THR A 70 17.72 20.95 -9.38
N GLU A 71 16.78 21.48 -10.17
CA GLU A 71 17.00 22.35 -11.32
C GLU A 71 16.78 23.81 -10.89
N GLU A 72 17.73 24.70 -11.20
CA GLU A 72 17.60 26.13 -10.90
C GLU A 72 16.55 26.78 -11.80
N ILE A 73 15.67 27.57 -11.19
CA ILE A 73 14.73 28.39 -11.96
C ILE A 73 15.52 29.57 -12.52
N PRO A 74 15.57 29.77 -13.86
CA PRO A 74 16.19 30.95 -14.43
C PRO A 74 15.42 32.18 -13.97
N VAL A 75 16.04 32.96 -13.09
CA VAL A 75 15.53 34.28 -12.70
C VAL A 75 15.73 35.18 -13.90
N VAL A 76 14.63 35.47 -14.62
CA VAL A 76 14.63 36.58 -15.57
C VAL A 76 14.81 37.83 -14.73
N ASP A 77 15.85 38.63 -15.01
CA ASP A 77 16.01 39.97 -14.45
C ASP A 77 14.83 40.82 -14.92
N CYS A 78 13.74 40.75 -14.16
CA CYS A 78 12.61 41.63 -14.32
C CYS A 78 13.00 42.96 -13.68
N ASP A 79 13.51 43.91 -14.47
CA ASP A 79 13.68 45.32 -14.07
C ASP A 79 12.35 46.04 -13.75
N VAL A 80 11.25 45.30 -13.66
CA VAL A 80 9.96 45.81 -13.22
C VAL A 80 9.98 45.76 -11.69
N PRO A 81 10.13 46.90 -10.98
CA PRO A 81 9.86 46.92 -9.56
C PRO A 81 8.43 46.43 -9.36
N LEU A 82 8.29 45.22 -8.83
CA LEU A 82 7.00 44.73 -8.36
C LEU A 82 6.63 45.66 -7.22
N ASP A 83 5.60 46.48 -7.41
CA ASP A 83 4.98 47.22 -6.33
C ASP A 83 4.75 46.23 -5.17
N ALA A 84 5.13 46.65 -3.96
CA ALA A 84 4.94 45.82 -2.78
C ALA A 84 3.47 45.36 -2.76
N ILE A 85 3.25 44.04 -2.81
CA ILE A 85 1.90 43.49 -2.77
C ILE A 85 1.32 43.92 -1.42
N VAL A 86 0.47 44.95 -1.44
CA VAL A 86 -0.34 45.32 -0.29
C VAL A 86 -1.40 44.24 -0.17
N LEU A 87 -1.06 43.19 0.59
CA LEU A 87 -2.00 42.15 0.97
C LEU A 87 -3.12 42.83 1.75
N ALA A 88 -4.24 43.11 1.10
CA ALA A 88 -5.43 43.57 1.79
C ALA A 88 -5.73 42.58 2.93
N PRO A 89 -6.03 43.05 4.16
CA PRO A 89 -6.37 42.17 5.26
C PRO A 89 -7.47 41.23 4.80
N LYS A 90 -7.16 39.94 4.78
CA LYS A 90 -8.03 38.90 4.25
C LYS A 90 -9.37 39.00 4.99
N VAL A 91 -10.39 39.50 4.31
CA VAL A 91 -11.77 39.40 4.82
C VAL A 91 -12.04 37.91 4.95
N VAL A 92 -12.11 37.43 6.19
CA VAL A 92 -12.44 36.05 6.50
C VAL A 92 -13.92 35.86 6.19
N HIS A 93 -14.26 35.76 4.91
CA HIS A 93 -15.52 35.16 4.55
C HIS A 93 -15.46 33.72 5.06
N ALA A 94 -16.43 33.34 5.90
CA ALA A 94 -16.65 31.98 6.35
C ALA A 94 -17.12 31.13 5.16
N THR A 95 -16.29 31.01 4.13
CA THR A 95 -16.51 30.06 3.05
C THR A 95 -16.45 28.68 3.70
N PRO A 96 -17.45 27.81 3.55
CA PRO A 96 -17.38 26.48 4.11
C PRO A 96 -16.11 25.83 3.57
N LYS A 97 -15.15 25.54 4.45
CA LYS A 97 -13.90 24.85 4.08
C LYS A 97 -14.33 23.56 3.40
N ARG A 98 -14.23 23.51 2.07
CA ARG A 98 -14.38 22.28 1.31
C ARG A 98 -13.28 21.36 1.84
N ARG A 99 -13.64 20.43 2.74
CA ARG A 99 -12.70 19.46 3.31
C ARG A 99 -12.36 18.46 2.22
N ILE A 100 -11.35 18.79 1.42
CA ILE A 100 -10.83 17.93 0.35
C ILE A 100 -10.04 16.76 0.96
N VAL A 101 -9.59 16.89 2.21
CA VAL A 101 -8.72 15.92 2.89
C VAL A 101 -9.30 15.59 4.27
N PRO A 102 -9.22 14.31 4.73
CA PRO A 102 -9.58 13.93 6.09
C PRO A 102 -8.77 14.71 7.13
N GLU A 103 -9.37 15.01 8.29
CA GLU A 103 -8.63 15.62 9.42
C GLU A 103 -7.83 14.58 10.21
N GLU A 104 -8.21 13.32 10.13
CA GLU A 104 -7.64 12.22 10.87
C GLU A 104 -7.59 10.97 9.99
N ILE A 105 -6.50 10.22 10.08
CA ILE A 105 -6.32 8.95 9.39
C ILE A 105 -5.90 7.85 10.37
N HIS A 106 -6.18 6.61 10.03
CA HIS A 106 -5.60 5.48 10.75
C HIS A 106 -4.12 5.35 10.38
N PRO A 107 -3.21 5.09 11.34
CA PRO A 107 -1.79 4.97 11.04
C PRO A 107 -1.53 3.72 10.20
N TYR A 108 -0.55 3.74 9.28
CA TYR A 108 -0.26 2.61 8.39
C TYR A 108 0.03 1.30 9.13
N ARG A 109 0.69 1.36 10.29
CA ARG A 109 0.90 0.20 11.16
C ARG A 109 -0.40 -0.53 11.53
N SER A 110 -1.53 0.18 11.62
CA SER A 110 -2.81 -0.45 11.90
C SER A 110 -3.26 -1.38 10.77
N GLY A 111 -2.96 -1.04 9.51
CA GLY A 111 -3.19 -1.90 8.35
C GLY A 111 -2.32 -3.15 8.40
N PHE A 112 -1.06 -3.03 8.80
CA PHE A 112 -0.17 -4.18 8.98
C PHE A 112 -0.67 -5.13 10.08
N TYR A 113 -0.95 -4.64 11.29
CA TYR A 113 -1.48 -5.50 12.36
C TYR A 113 -2.88 -6.05 12.05
N GLY A 114 -3.72 -5.26 11.36
CA GLY A 114 -5.00 -5.72 10.84
C GLY A 114 -4.84 -6.85 9.83
N ALA A 115 -3.88 -6.73 8.90
CA ALA A 115 -3.56 -7.79 7.94
C ALA A 115 -3.17 -9.10 8.62
N ILE A 116 -2.30 -9.05 9.64
CA ILE A 116 -1.87 -10.25 10.36
C ILE A 116 -3.06 -10.92 11.07
N ALA A 117 -3.89 -10.14 11.76
CA ALA A 117 -5.08 -10.68 12.41
C ALA A 117 -6.09 -11.26 11.41
N GLY A 118 -6.30 -10.57 10.29
CA GLY A 118 -7.11 -11.05 9.18
C GLY A 118 -6.59 -12.35 8.59
N ALA A 119 -5.28 -12.44 8.34
CA ALA A 119 -4.61 -13.62 7.78
C ALA A 119 -4.79 -14.85 8.67
N VAL A 120 -4.66 -14.67 9.98
CA VAL A 120 -4.88 -15.74 10.98
C VAL A 120 -6.35 -16.17 10.97
N ALA A 121 -7.30 -15.22 11.03
CA ALA A 121 -8.73 -15.54 11.02
C ALA A 121 -9.14 -16.31 9.74
N MET A 122 -8.66 -15.86 8.59
CA MET A 122 -8.87 -16.50 7.29
C MET A 122 -8.30 -17.93 7.25
N ALA A 123 -7.06 -18.10 7.71
CA ALA A 123 -6.40 -19.41 7.76
C ALA A 123 -7.15 -20.38 8.68
N VAL A 124 -7.65 -19.91 9.84
CA VAL A 124 -8.47 -20.73 10.74
C VAL A 124 -9.75 -21.20 10.03
N VAL A 125 -10.49 -20.30 9.37
CA VAL A 125 -11.72 -20.67 8.66
C VAL A 125 -11.45 -21.64 7.51
N ALA A 126 -10.40 -21.41 6.73
CA ALA A 126 -10.01 -22.30 5.64
C ALA A 126 -9.60 -23.70 6.15
N CYS A 127 -8.80 -23.76 7.22
CA CYS A 127 -8.41 -25.03 7.84
C CYS A 127 -9.60 -25.76 8.50
N LEU A 128 -10.56 -25.03 9.06
CA LEU A 128 -11.80 -25.61 9.57
C LEU A 128 -12.58 -26.30 8.45
N TRP A 129 -12.73 -25.67 7.29
CA TRP A 129 -13.29 -26.32 6.11
C TRP A 129 -12.50 -27.57 5.73
N GLY A 130 -11.17 -27.46 5.64
CA GLY A 130 -10.31 -28.59 5.28
C GLY A 130 -10.51 -29.80 6.19
N VAL A 131 -10.65 -29.58 7.51
CA VAL A 131 -10.88 -30.66 8.47
C VAL A 131 -12.31 -31.19 8.42
N LEU A 132 -13.31 -30.31 8.34
CA LEU A 132 -14.73 -30.68 8.44
C LEU A 132 -15.27 -31.35 7.18
N ASP A 133 -14.94 -30.81 6.01
CA ASP A 133 -15.53 -31.25 4.73
C ASP A 133 -14.56 -32.15 3.96
N GLU A 134 -13.25 -31.90 4.06
CA GLU A 134 -12.24 -32.62 3.28
C GLU A 134 -11.45 -33.66 4.08
N GLY A 135 -11.58 -33.66 5.42
CA GLY A 135 -10.84 -34.55 6.31
C GLY A 135 -9.32 -34.30 6.32
N SER A 136 -8.85 -33.16 5.81
CA SER A 136 -7.44 -32.79 5.79
C SER A 136 -7.20 -31.29 5.92
N LEU A 137 -6.35 -30.93 6.88
CA LEU A 137 -5.86 -29.57 7.07
C LEU A 137 -4.98 -29.09 5.90
N TRP A 138 -4.38 -30.02 5.16
CA TRP A 138 -3.49 -29.72 4.04
C TRP A 138 -4.23 -29.32 2.77
N MET A 139 -5.48 -29.75 2.62
CA MET A 139 -6.29 -29.46 1.43
C MET A 139 -6.36 -27.95 1.12
N PRO A 140 -6.82 -27.07 2.02
CA PRO A 140 -6.85 -25.62 1.74
C PRO A 140 -5.46 -25.01 1.52
N ILE A 141 -4.43 -25.51 2.20
CA ILE A 141 -3.06 -25.01 2.08
C ILE A 141 -2.50 -25.33 0.69
N ASN A 142 -2.67 -26.57 0.24
CA ASN A 142 -2.19 -27.03 -1.06
C ASN A 142 -2.98 -26.39 -2.20
N LEU A 143 -4.30 -26.21 -2.06
CA LEU A 143 -5.10 -25.48 -3.04
C LEU A 143 -4.61 -24.03 -3.21
N LEU A 144 -4.24 -23.36 -2.12
CA LEU A 144 -3.67 -22.02 -2.19
C LEU A 144 -2.33 -22.00 -2.94
N ALA A 145 -1.49 -23.03 -2.74
CA ALA A 145 -0.24 -23.19 -3.50
C ALA A 145 -0.49 -23.33 -5.01
N GLY A 146 -1.62 -23.91 -5.41
CA GLY A 146 -2.00 -24.08 -6.82
C GLY A 146 -2.21 -22.80 -7.60
N MET A 147 -2.28 -21.65 -6.92
CA MET A 147 -2.25 -20.33 -7.56
C MET A 147 -0.86 -19.98 -8.13
N LEU A 148 0.21 -20.54 -7.58
CA LEU A 148 1.60 -20.27 -7.99
C LEU A 148 2.29 -21.50 -8.60
N VAL A 149 1.86 -22.70 -8.22
CA VAL A 149 2.54 -23.95 -8.54
C VAL A 149 1.66 -24.78 -9.47
N PRO A 150 1.97 -24.84 -10.79
CA PRO A 150 1.15 -25.55 -11.77
C PRO A 150 0.93 -27.04 -11.47
N SER A 151 1.91 -27.70 -10.83
CA SER A 151 1.82 -29.14 -10.53
C SER A 151 0.69 -29.51 -9.56
N VAL A 152 0.20 -28.55 -8.78
CA VAL A 152 -0.96 -28.75 -7.90
C VAL A 152 -2.24 -29.00 -8.72
N GLY A 153 -2.41 -28.33 -9.85
CA GLY A 153 -3.61 -28.46 -10.69
C GLY A 153 -3.75 -29.83 -11.37
N THR A 154 -2.67 -30.62 -11.39
CA THR A 154 -2.64 -31.99 -11.93
C THR A 154 -2.44 -33.05 -10.84
N ALA A 155 -2.41 -32.66 -9.57
CA ALA A 155 -2.17 -33.57 -8.46
C ALA A 155 -3.38 -34.49 -8.20
N SER A 156 -3.12 -35.69 -7.68
CA SER A 156 -4.20 -36.55 -7.19
C SER A 156 -4.82 -35.97 -5.91
N LEU A 157 -6.08 -36.34 -5.63
CA LEU A 157 -6.77 -35.91 -4.41
C LEU A 157 -5.98 -36.28 -3.13
N ASP A 158 -5.38 -37.47 -3.10
CA ASP A 158 -4.57 -37.92 -1.96
C ASP A 158 -3.32 -37.05 -1.75
N ALA A 159 -2.70 -36.59 -2.84
CA ALA A 159 -1.57 -35.66 -2.77
C ALA A 159 -2.03 -34.30 -2.25
N LEU A 160 -3.18 -33.78 -2.72
CA LEU A 160 -3.75 -32.53 -2.23
C LEU A 160 -4.10 -32.56 -0.73
N LYS A 161 -4.45 -33.74 -0.21
CA LYS A 161 -4.73 -33.96 1.22
C LYS A 161 -3.51 -34.30 2.06
N SER A 162 -2.34 -34.41 1.46
CA SER A 162 -1.08 -34.76 2.14
C SER A 162 -0.17 -33.55 2.32
N PHE A 163 0.75 -33.63 3.28
CA PHE A 163 1.76 -32.60 3.46
C PHE A 163 2.75 -32.60 2.30
N ASP A 164 2.96 -31.42 1.70
CA ASP A 164 4.09 -31.13 0.83
C ASP A 164 4.79 -29.84 1.29
N LEU A 165 6.10 -29.92 1.52
CA LEU A 165 6.87 -28.80 2.05
C LEU A 165 6.95 -27.63 1.06
N SER A 166 7.10 -27.93 -0.24
CA SER A 166 7.25 -26.90 -1.28
C SER A 166 5.95 -26.13 -1.46
N TRP A 167 4.82 -26.85 -1.52
CA TRP A 167 3.50 -26.25 -1.59
C TRP A 167 3.15 -25.45 -0.34
N THR A 168 3.51 -25.97 0.85
CA THR A 168 3.30 -25.25 2.11
C THR A 168 4.06 -23.92 2.14
N ILE A 169 5.33 -23.91 1.73
CA ILE A 169 6.13 -22.67 1.64
C ILE A 169 5.50 -21.69 0.64
N ALA A 170 5.12 -22.17 -0.54
CA ALA A 170 4.48 -21.33 -1.55
C ALA A 170 3.15 -20.71 -1.04
N ALA A 171 2.30 -21.51 -0.41
CA ALA A 171 1.03 -21.08 0.16
C ALA A 171 1.22 -20.06 1.29
N VAL A 172 2.15 -20.30 2.22
CA VAL A 172 2.43 -19.37 3.33
C VAL A 172 2.97 -18.04 2.80
N CYS A 173 3.92 -18.08 1.86
CA CYS A 173 4.45 -16.86 1.23
C CYS A 173 3.36 -16.08 0.50
N LEU A 174 2.54 -16.76 -0.32
CA LEU A 174 1.43 -16.12 -1.02
C LEU A 174 0.44 -15.50 -0.04
N HIS A 175 0.02 -16.25 0.98
CA HIS A 175 -0.97 -15.81 1.95
C HIS A 175 -0.50 -14.57 2.72
N LEU A 176 0.73 -14.59 3.24
CA LEU A 176 1.29 -13.48 4.00
C LEU A 176 1.46 -12.22 3.15
N CYS A 177 2.06 -12.36 1.95
CA CYS A 177 2.26 -11.23 1.04
C CYS A 177 0.92 -10.60 0.63
N MET A 178 -0.04 -11.42 0.20
CA MET A 178 -1.36 -10.93 -0.21
C MET A 178 -2.12 -10.33 0.97
N SER A 179 -2.07 -10.95 2.15
CA SER A 179 -2.75 -10.44 3.34
C SER A 179 -2.22 -9.07 3.76
N VAL A 180 -0.89 -8.90 3.81
CA VAL A 180 -0.27 -7.60 4.14
C VAL A 180 -0.64 -6.56 3.09
N MET A 181 -0.53 -6.88 1.81
CA MET A 181 -0.93 -5.97 0.73
C MET A 181 -2.40 -5.53 0.88
N VAL A 182 -3.32 -6.48 1.08
CA VAL A 182 -4.75 -6.18 1.22
C VAL A 182 -5.04 -5.36 2.47
N GLY A 183 -4.43 -5.66 3.63
CA GLY A 183 -4.64 -4.85 4.84
C GLY A 183 -4.06 -3.43 4.74
N MET A 184 -2.98 -3.26 3.99
CA MET A 184 -2.42 -1.93 3.67
C MET A 184 -3.35 -1.15 2.73
N ILE A 185 -3.89 -1.77 1.69
CA ILE A 185 -4.90 -1.16 0.83
C ILE A 185 -6.13 -0.79 1.66
N PHE A 186 -6.58 -1.68 2.55
CA PHE A 186 -7.74 -1.44 3.41
C PHE A 186 -7.56 -0.15 4.21
N VAL A 187 -6.44 0.01 4.93
CA VAL A 187 -6.20 1.20 5.77
C VAL A 187 -6.07 2.48 4.93
N VAL A 188 -5.45 2.41 3.75
CA VAL A 188 -5.30 3.55 2.84
C VAL A 188 -6.63 3.96 2.22
N ALA A 189 -7.49 3.00 1.89
CA ALA A 189 -8.78 3.24 1.25
C ALA A 189 -9.87 3.69 2.24
N LEU A 190 -9.68 3.53 3.55
CA LEU A 190 -10.65 3.91 4.58
C LEU A 190 -11.26 5.32 4.40
N PRO A 191 -10.48 6.37 4.10
CA PRO A 191 -11.05 7.71 3.95
C PRO A 191 -11.88 7.90 2.68
N MET A 192 -11.70 7.00 1.69
CA MET A 192 -12.45 6.99 0.42
C MET A 192 -13.70 6.10 0.50
N MET A 193 -13.77 5.21 1.50
CA MET A 193 -14.87 4.28 1.65
C MET A 193 -16.16 4.97 2.14
N PRO A 194 -17.34 4.48 1.74
CA PRO A 194 -18.62 5.00 2.22
C PRO A 194 -18.75 4.86 3.75
N LYS A 195 -19.73 5.56 4.35
CA LYS A 195 -19.92 5.77 5.80
C LYS A 195 -19.80 4.53 6.72
N ARG A 196 -19.77 3.31 6.19
CA ARG A 196 -19.62 2.05 6.94
C ARG A 196 -18.41 1.24 6.41
N PRO A 197 -17.18 1.62 6.77
CA PRO A 197 -15.96 0.98 6.26
C PRO A 197 -15.87 -0.52 6.55
N MET A 198 -16.39 -0.97 7.70
CA MET A 198 -16.43 -2.41 8.02
C MET A 198 -17.38 -3.20 7.11
N VAL A 199 -18.50 -2.61 6.67
CA VAL A 199 -19.42 -3.28 5.73
C VAL A 199 -18.81 -3.28 4.33
N ALA A 200 -18.21 -2.17 3.92
CA ALA A 200 -17.58 -2.05 2.61
C ALA A 200 -16.37 -2.99 2.47
N GLY A 201 -15.41 -2.93 3.40
CA GLY A 201 -14.21 -3.75 3.33
C GLY A 201 -14.38 -5.17 3.85
N GLY A 202 -15.33 -5.41 4.77
CA GLY A 202 -15.53 -6.72 5.41
C GLY A 202 -16.57 -7.62 4.74
N ILE A 203 -17.43 -7.08 3.87
CA ILE A 203 -18.49 -7.84 3.20
C ILE A 203 -18.49 -7.58 1.69
N LEU A 204 -18.61 -6.32 1.26
CA LEU A 204 -18.71 -6.01 -0.17
C LEU A 204 -17.43 -6.37 -0.94
N ALA A 205 -16.26 -5.99 -0.41
CA ALA A 205 -14.99 -6.32 -1.05
C ALA A 205 -14.73 -7.84 -1.14
N PRO A 206 -14.96 -8.65 -0.08
CA PRO A 206 -14.94 -10.11 -0.15
C PRO A 206 -15.84 -10.71 -1.23
N ILE A 207 -17.09 -10.22 -1.36
CA ILE A 207 -18.02 -10.71 -2.39
C ILE A 207 -17.48 -10.43 -3.78
N LEU A 208 -17.07 -9.18 -4.03
CA LEU A 208 -16.52 -8.77 -5.33
C LEU A 208 -15.27 -9.58 -5.67
N TRP A 209 -14.33 -9.71 -4.73
CA TRP A 209 -13.10 -10.45 -4.94
C TRP A 209 -13.34 -11.94 -5.16
N THR A 210 -14.29 -12.53 -4.44
CA THR A 210 -14.69 -13.93 -4.66
C THR A 210 -15.28 -14.13 -6.05
N GLY A 211 -16.11 -13.19 -6.54
CA GLY A 211 -16.65 -13.25 -7.89
C GLY A 211 -15.57 -13.15 -8.97
N VAL A 212 -14.59 -12.26 -8.78
CA VAL A 212 -13.43 -12.14 -9.69
C VAL A 212 -12.58 -13.41 -9.66
N ALA A 213 -12.25 -13.93 -8.47
CA ALA A 213 -11.48 -15.15 -8.32
C ALA A 213 -12.17 -16.36 -8.96
N TRP A 214 -13.49 -16.48 -8.78
CA TRP A 214 -14.33 -17.47 -9.44
C TRP A 214 -14.23 -17.38 -10.96
N ALA A 215 -14.51 -16.20 -11.53
CA ALA A 215 -14.47 -16.02 -12.97
C ALA A 215 -13.06 -16.25 -13.56
N THR A 216 -12.00 -15.85 -12.85
CA THR A 216 -10.61 -16.05 -13.31
C THR A 216 -10.21 -17.52 -13.25
N LEU A 217 -10.45 -18.20 -12.13
CA LEU A 217 -10.06 -19.62 -12.00
C LEU A 217 -10.84 -20.50 -12.97
N HIS A 218 -12.09 -20.18 -13.26
CA HIS A 218 -12.89 -20.89 -14.24
C HIS A 218 -12.24 -20.94 -15.62
N VAL A 219 -11.55 -19.86 -16.01
CA VAL A 219 -10.86 -19.76 -17.30
C VAL A 219 -9.43 -20.29 -17.23
N VAL A 220 -8.70 -19.95 -16.17
CA VAL A 220 -7.26 -20.18 -16.07
C VAL A 220 -6.92 -21.57 -15.54
N ASN A 221 -7.64 -22.05 -14.54
CA ASN A 221 -7.35 -23.32 -13.87
C ASN A 221 -8.64 -24.01 -13.38
N PRO A 222 -9.47 -24.52 -14.31
CA PRO A 222 -10.74 -25.16 -13.97
C PRO A 222 -10.55 -26.45 -13.16
N ALA A 223 -9.38 -27.10 -13.24
CA ALA A 223 -9.06 -28.26 -12.41
C ALA A 223 -8.92 -27.88 -10.93
N LEU A 224 -8.22 -26.78 -10.63
CA LEU A 224 -8.10 -26.28 -9.27
C LEU A 224 -9.45 -25.77 -8.73
N GLU A 225 -10.27 -25.13 -9.58
CA GLU A 225 -11.60 -24.65 -9.21
C GLU A 225 -12.50 -25.78 -8.66
N GLN A 226 -12.45 -26.98 -9.23
CA GLN A 226 -13.31 -28.11 -8.83
C GLN A 226 -13.17 -28.50 -7.35
N HIS A 227 -12.05 -28.12 -6.74
CA HIS A 227 -11.74 -28.42 -5.35
C HIS A 227 -12.04 -27.26 -4.39
N ILE A 228 -12.47 -26.10 -4.90
CA ILE A 228 -12.73 -24.91 -4.09
C ILE A 228 -14.19 -24.90 -3.64
N SER A 229 -14.42 -24.94 -2.34
CA SER A 229 -15.73 -24.59 -1.80
C SER A 229 -15.90 -23.08 -1.74
N TRP A 230 -16.65 -22.53 -2.71
CA TRP A 230 -16.85 -21.07 -2.85
C TRP A 230 -17.54 -20.42 -1.64
N ALA A 231 -18.41 -21.15 -0.93
CA ALA A 231 -19.04 -20.65 0.28
C ALA A 231 -18.02 -20.47 1.42
N TRP A 232 -17.14 -21.45 1.62
CA TRP A 232 -16.06 -21.38 2.60
C TRP A 232 -14.97 -20.40 2.19
N PHE A 233 -14.69 -20.27 0.89
CA PHE A 233 -13.79 -19.24 0.37
C PHE A 233 -14.32 -17.85 0.71
N LEU A 234 -15.58 -17.55 0.38
CA LEU A 234 -16.21 -16.28 0.74
C LEU A 234 -16.24 -16.07 2.26
N GLY A 235 -16.57 -17.11 3.03
CA GLY A 235 -16.55 -17.07 4.49
C GLY A 235 -15.17 -16.70 5.06
N SER A 236 -14.11 -17.26 4.49
CA SER A 236 -12.72 -16.96 4.87
C SER A 236 -12.35 -15.51 4.55
N GLN A 237 -12.79 -15.00 3.39
CA GLN A 237 -12.58 -13.60 3.01
C GLN A 237 -13.33 -12.61 3.92
N CYS A 238 -14.57 -12.94 4.31
CA CYS A 238 -15.32 -12.16 5.29
C CYS A 238 -14.64 -12.19 6.67
N ALA A 239 -14.14 -13.36 7.11
CA ALA A 239 -13.40 -13.48 8.36
C ALA A 239 -12.14 -12.61 8.37
N PHE A 240 -11.39 -12.59 7.25
CA PHE A 240 -10.26 -11.68 7.06
C PHE A 240 -10.69 -10.22 7.26
N GLY A 241 -11.69 -9.77 6.51
CA GLY A 241 -12.09 -8.36 6.48
C GLY A 241 -12.66 -7.87 7.82
N ILE A 242 -13.43 -8.71 8.51
CA ILE A 242 -13.97 -8.42 9.84
C ILE A 242 -12.84 -8.32 10.87
N ALA A 243 -11.93 -9.30 10.92
CA ALA A 243 -10.82 -9.30 11.87
C ALA A 243 -9.87 -8.12 11.61
N CYS A 244 -9.49 -7.90 10.35
CA CYS A 244 -8.64 -6.78 9.93
C CYS A 244 -9.27 -5.43 10.32
N GLY A 245 -10.53 -5.20 9.94
CA GLY A 245 -11.26 -3.98 10.28
C GLY A 245 -11.37 -3.76 11.79
N SER A 246 -11.65 -4.82 12.56
CA SER A 246 -11.77 -4.75 14.02
C SER A 246 -10.46 -4.35 14.71
N ILE A 247 -9.31 -4.77 14.19
CA ILE A 247 -8.01 -4.33 14.69
C ILE A 247 -7.74 -2.89 14.29
N ILE A 248 -7.96 -2.51 13.03
CA ILE A 248 -7.70 -1.13 12.56
C ILE A 248 -8.51 -0.12 13.37
N THR A 249 -9.78 -0.41 13.67
CA THR A 249 -10.64 0.50 14.45
C THR A 249 -10.17 0.72 15.89
N LYS A 250 -9.33 -0.16 16.44
CA LYS A 250 -8.77 -0.02 17.79
C LYS A 250 -7.55 0.89 17.84
N PHE A 251 -6.94 1.22 16.70
CA PHE A 251 -5.81 2.14 16.66
C PHE A 251 -6.29 3.59 16.77
N ASN A 252 -5.61 4.35 17.63
CA ASN A 252 -5.78 5.81 17.71
C ASN A 252 -5.46 6.43 16.35
N ARG A 253 -6.38 7.27 15.87
CA ARG A 253 -6.17 8.01 14.63
C ARG A 253 -5.12 9.08 14.84
N VAL A 254 -4.38 9.36 13.77
CA VAL A 254 -3.39 10.42 13.73
C VAL A 254 -4.04 11.62 13.06
N ARG A 255 -4.00 12.75 13.77
CA ARG A 255 -4.51 14.02 13.24
C ARG A 255 -3.53 14.55 12.20
N LEU A 256 -4.05 14.89 11.03
CA LEU A 256 -3.27 15.51 9.98
C LEU A 256 -3.13 17.01 10.28
N GLN A 257 -1.93 17.56 10.07
CA GLN A 257 -1.66 18.99 10.20
C GLN A 257 -2.17 19.81 8.99
N VAL A 258 -2.95 19.18 8.11
CA VAL A 258 -3.48 19.77 6.88
C VAL A 258 -4.48 20.88 7.24
N GLY A 259 -4.16 22.11 6.83
CA GLY A 259 -4.99 23.30 7.07
C GLY A 259 -4.67 24.08 8.35
N MET A 260 -3.59 23.71 9.06
CA MET A 260 -2.99 24.55 10.12
C MET A 260 -2.27 25.76 9.51
N SER A 261 -2.23 26.87 10.24
CA SER A 261 -1.42 28.04 9.83
C SER A 261 0.07 27.72 9.93
N LEU A 262 0.91 28.40 9.15
CA LEU A 262 2.36 28.22 9.21
C LEU A 262 2.90 28.50 10.64
N ALA A 263 2.38 29.54 11.29
CA ALA A 263 2.73 29.88 12.67
C ALA A 263 2.43 28.73 13.64
N THR A 264 1.24 28.13 13.53
CA THR A 264 0.84 27.01 14.40
C THR A 264 1.67 25.75 14.14
N ARG A 265 2.14 25.51 12.92
CA ARG A 265 3.04 24.38 12.62
C ARG A 265 4.43 24.59 13.21
N LEU A 266 4.98 25.80 13.06
CA LEU A 266 6.28 26.18 13.62
C LEU A 266 6.29 26.09 15.15
N GLU A 267 5.21 26.48 15.83
CA GLU A 267 5.08 26.33 17.29
C GLU A 267 5.13 24.86 17.74
N VAL A 268 4.43 23.97 17.03
CA VAL A 268 4.44 22.52 17.34
C VAL A 268 5.84 21.94 17.12
N GLU A 269 6.48 22.24 15.99
CA GLU A 269 7.83 21.76 15.66
C GLU A 269 8.90 22.30 16.64
N GLN A 270 8.77 23.55 17.08
CA GLN A 270 9.65 24.14 18.11
C GLN A 270 9.42 23.53 19.50
N SER A 271 8.20 23.12 19.82
CA SER A 271 7.88 22.48 21.11
C SER A 271 8.39 21.04 21.24
N GLU A 272 8.64 20.36 20.11
CA GLU A 272 9.16 18.98 20.07
C GLU A 272 10.69 18.90 19.94
N SER A 273 11.39 20.02 19.75
CA SER A 273 12.86 20.08 19.84
C SER A 273 13.30 19.66 21.26
N PRO A 274 14.22 18.68 21.41
CA PRO A 274 14.84 18.43 22.69
C PRO A 274 15.54 19.73 23.09
N ARG A 275 15.20 20.26 24.26
CA ARG A 275 15.98 21.34 24.87
C ARG A 275 17.39 20.79 25.09
N SER A 276 18.30 21.13 24.19
CA SER A 276 19.75 20.94 24.34
C SER A 276 20.25 21.77 25.52
#